data_AF-Q72L11-F1
#
_entry.id   AF-Q72L11-F1
#
_cell.length_a   1.000
_cell.length_b   1.000
_cell.length_c   1.000
_cell.angle_alpha   90.00
_cell.angle_beta   90.00
_cell.angle_gamma   90.00
#
_symmetry.space_group_name_H-M   'P 1'
#
loop_
_entity.id
_entity.type
_entity.pdbx_description
1 polymer ?
#
loop_
_entity_poly.entity_id
_entity_poly.type
_entity_poly.pdbx_seq_one_letter_code
_entity_poly.pdbx_strand_id
1 'polypeptide(L)'
;MVKHRFTVEAYRKAYEAGALPERVELLEGEVYAVSPMGKRHRLYAMHLDRLFQKALGSEAVVMVQCPLPLSETSEPVPDLVLLRPPLEAYRERDPGKKLTWWV
;
A
#
# COMPACT_ATOMS: atom_id res chain seq x y z
N MET A 1 16.36 4.29 -27.88
CA MET A 1 15.80 3.31 -26.92
C MET A 1 14.59 3.95 -26.26
N VAL A 2 13.44 3.28 -26.22
CA VAL A 2 12.20 3.81 -25.60
C VAL A 2 12.03 3.14 -24.24
N LYS A 3 11.84 3.93 -23.17
CA LYS A 3 11.52 3.42 -21.83
C LYS A 3 10.00 3.23 -21.74
N HIS A 4 9.55 1.99 -21.55
CA HIS A 4 8.16 1.71 -21.21
C HIS A 4 8.00 1.66 -19.69
N ARG A 5 6.89 2.22 -19.19
CA ARG A 5 6.54 2.25 -17.76
C ARG A 5 5.22 1.50 -17.56
N PHE A 6 5.08 0.80 -16.45
CA PHE A 6 3.84 0.14 -16.07
C PHE A 6 2.79 1.17 -15.64
N THR A 7 1.53 0.92 -16.01
CA THR A 7 0.38 1.44 -15.28
C THR A 7 0.05 0.47 -14.14
N VAL A 8 -0.66 0.94 -13.11
CA VAL A 8 -1.18 0.10 -12.02
C VAL A 8 -2.03 -1.04 -12.59
N GLU A 9 -2.86 -0.77 -13.60
CA GLU A 9 -3.68 -1.79 -14.24
C GLU A 9 -2.82 -2.88 -14.91
N ALA A 10 -1.81 -2.49 -15.69
CA ALA A 10 -0.91 -3.43 -16.34
C ALA A 10 -0.07 -4.22 -15.33
N TYR A 11 0.38 -3.55 -14.26
CA TYR A 11 1.11 -4.15 -13.16
C TYR A 11 0.28 -5.23 -12.44
N ARG A 12 -0.97 -4.92 -12.06
CA ARG A 12 -1.87 -5.88 -11.41
C ARG A 12 -2.16 -7.09 -12.30
N LYS A 13 -2.43 -6.88 -13.60
CA LYS A 13 -2.60 -7.99 -14.57
C LYS A 13 -1.36 -8.88 -14.65
N ALA A 14 -0.17 -8.29 -14.68
CA ALA A 14 1.09 -9.05 -14.70
C ALA A 14 1.32 -9.81 -13.38
N TYR A 15 0.99 -9.21 -12.24
CA TYR A 15 1.05 -9.86 -10.93
C TYR A 15 0.07 -11.04 -10.83
N GLU A 16 -1.19 -10.86 -11.21
CA GLU A 16 -2.22 -11.90 -11.24
C GLU A 16 -1.87 -13.06 -12.19
N ALA A 17 -1.20 -12.75 -13.31
CA ALA A 17 -0.72 -13.75 -14.25
C ALA A 17 0.55 -14.49 -13.78
N GLY A 18 1.13 -14.14 -12.61
CA GLY A 18 2.36 -14.73 -12.09
C GLY A 18 3.62 -14.34 -12.89
N ALA A 19 3.55 -13.27 -13.67
CA ALA A 19 4.68 -12.79 -14.48
C ALA A 19 5.68 -11.93 -13.67
N LEU A 20 5.31 -11.54 -12.44
CA LEU A 20 6.16 -10.78 -11.54
C LEU A 20 6.64 -11.66 -10.38
N PRO A 21 7.84 -11.40 -9.83
CA PRO A 21 8.30 -12.05 -8.61
C PRO A 21 7.33 -11.85 -7.44
N GLU A 22 7.40 -12.76 -6.46
CA GLU A 22 6.67 -12.59 -5.21
C GLU A 22 7.13 -11.31 -4.49
N ARG A 23 6.18 -10.58 -3.89
CA ARG A 23 6.41 -9.37 -3.08
C ARG A 23 7.12 -8.25 -3.86
N VAL A 24 6.43 -7.70 -4.84
CA VAL A 24 6.85 -6.48 -5.55
C VAL A 24 5.94 -5.30 -5.20
N GLU A 25 6.43 -4.10 -5.47
CA GLU A 25 5.62 -2.86 -5.46
C GLU A 25 5.89 -2.03 -6.72
N LEU A 26 4.92 -1.20 -7.09
CA LEU A 26 5.02 -0.34 -8.26
C LEU A 26 5.28 1.11 -7.82
N LEU A 27 6.40 1.68 -8.22
CA LEU A 27 6.74 3.09 -7.95
C LEU A 27 7.03 3.80 -9.26
N GLU A 28 6.24 4.83 -9.59
CA GLU A 28 6.41 5.66 -10.79
C GLU A 28 6.54 4.88 -12.11
N GLY A 29 5.86 3.74 -12.21
CA GLY A 29 5.85 2.89 -13.39
C GLY A 29 7.00 1.87 -13.46
N GLU A 30 7.77 1.75 -12.37
CA GLU A 30 8.89 0.82 -12.22
C GLU A 30 8.57 -0.19 -11.10
N VAL A 31 8.87 -1.47 -11.35
CA VAL A 31 8.56 -2.56 -10.42
C VAL A 31 9.78 -2.84 -9.56
N TYR A 32 9.60 -2.76 -8.24
CA TYR A 32 10.65 -2.99 -7.25
C TYR A 32 10.36 -4.25 -6.46
N ALA A 33 11.40 -5.06 -6.22
CA ALA A 33 11.31 -6.16 -5.27
C ALA A 33 11.31 -5.62 -3.84
N VAL A 34 10.34 -6.05 -3.05
CA VAL A 34 10.26 -5.70 -1.63
C VAL A 34 11.07 -6.73 -0.85
N SER A 35 12.02 -6.23 -0.06
CA SER A 35 12.84 -7.10 0.80
C SER A 35 11.97 -7.94 1.74
N PRO A 36 12.34 -9.22 2.00
CA PRO A 36 11.65 -10.03 2.99
C PRO A 36 11.64 -9.32 4.35
N MET A 37 10.44 -9.24 4.96
CA MET A 37 10.30 -8.58 6.25
C MET A 37 10.95 -9.38 7.39
N GLY A 38 12.03 -8.84 7.96
CA GLY A 38 12.76 -9.46 9.08
C GLY A 38 12.00 -9.41 10.41
N LYS A 39 12.39 -10.26 11.38
CA LYS A 39 11.71 -10.41 12.68
C LYS A 39 11.50 -9.09 13.44
N ARG A 40 12.52 -8.22 13.47
CA ARG A 40 12.45 -6.91 14.13
C ARG A 40 11.42 -5.99 13.47
N HIS A 41 11.44 -5.92 12.14
CA HIS A 41 10.47 -5.16 11.36
C HIS A 41 9.04 -5.61 11.67
N ARG A 42 8.79 -6.93 11.65
CA ARG A 42 7.47 -7.48 12.00
C ARG A 42 7.02 -7.04 13.39
N LEU A 43 7.90 -7.15 14.37
CA LEU A 43 7.59 -6.78 15.76
C LEU A 43 7.21 -5.29 15.86
N TYR A 44 7.97 -4.40 15.21
CA TYR A 44 7.67 -2.97 15.21
C TYR A 44 6.37 -2.64 14.47
N ALA A 45 6.12 -3.26 13.31
CA ALA A 45 4.86 -3.08 12.59
C ALA A 45 3.64 -3.49 13.45
N MET A 46 3.71 -4.65 14.12
CA MET A 46 2.68 -5.11 15.05
C MET A 46 2.49 -4.17 16.25
N HIS A 47 3.59 -3.59 16.76
CA HIS A 47 3.50 -2.61 17.85
C HIS A 47 2.83 -1.32 17.40
N LEU A 48 3.17 -0.81 16.23
CA LEU A 48 2.58 0.41 15.68
C LEU A 48 1.09 0.22 15.38
N ASP A 49 0.72 -0.89 14.75
CA ASP A 49 -0.69 -1.25 14.51
C ASP A 49 -1.48 -1.23 15.83
N ARG A 50 -1.03 -1.99 16.84
CA ARG A 50 -1.69 -2.01 18.15
C ARG A 50 -1.76 -0.64 18.82
N LEU A 51 -0.71 0.16 18.70
CA LEU A 51 -0.65 1.49 19.30
C LEU A 51 -1.67 2.43 18.65
N PHE A 52 -1.70 2.47 17.31
CA PHE A 52 -2.61 3.36 16.57
C PHE A 52 -4.07 2.92 16.71
N GLN A 53 -4.36 1.62 16.65
CA GLN A 53 -5.71 1.10 16.89
C GLN A 53 -6.24 1.55 18.26
N LYS A 54 -5.40 1.45 19.30
CA LYS A 54 -5.79 1.87 20.67
C LYS A 54 -5.91 3.39 20.81
N ALA A 55 -4.97 4.14 20.22
CA ALA A 55 -4.90 5.58 20.41
C ALA A 55 -5.96 6.34 19.60
N LEU A 56 -6.28 5.86 18.40
CA LEU A 56 -7.18 6.55 17.47
C LEU A 56 -8.62 6.00 17.56
N GLY A 57 -8.82 4.74 17.96
CA GLY A 57 -10.16 4.18 18.11
C GLY A 57 -11.00 4.35 16.84
N SER A 58 -12.12 5.07 16.94
CA SER A 58 -13.00 5.37 15.80
C SER A 58 -12.57 6.55 14.93
N GLU A 59 -11.55 7.31 15.33
CA GLU A 59 -11.08 8.51 14.64
C GLU A 59 -10.26 8.19 13.38
N ALA A 60 -9.78 6.95 13.24
CA ALA A 60 -9.05 6.49 12.06
C ALA A 60 -9.22 4.99 11.84
N VAL A 61 -9.01 4.58 10.59
CA VAL A 61 -8.89 3.17 10.21
C VAL A 61 -7.42 2.87 9.96
N VAL A 62 -6.86 1.87 10.62
CA VAL A 62 -5.45 1.47 10.46
C VAL A 62 -5.37 0.39 9.38
N MET A 63 -4.65 0.67 8.30
CA MET A 63 -4.36 -0.28 7.22
C MET A 63 -2.87 -0.65 7.27
N VAL A 64 -2.56 -1.95 7.25
CA VAL A 64 -1.20 -2.46 7.47
C VAL A 64 -0.79 -3.31 6.28
N GLN A 65 0.31 -2.97 5.62
CA GLN A 65 0.93 -3.78 4.55
C GLN A 65 0.00 -4.17 3.41
N CYS A 66 -0.87 -3.24 3.01
CA CYS A 66 -1.75 -3.41 1.86
C CYS A 66 -1.30 -2.49 0.70
N PRO A 67 -1.50 -2.90 -0.56
CA PRO A 67 -1.28 -2.04 -1.72
C PRO A 67 -2.06 -0.73 -1.59
N LEU A 68 -1.38 0.39 -1.87
CA LEU A 68 -1.97 1.73 -1.79
C LEU A 68 -1.89 2.41 -3.17
N PRO A 69 -2.98 2.45 -3.96
CA PRO A 69 -2.96 3.05 -5.29
C PRO A 69 -2.90 4.58 -5.19
N LEU A 70 -1.73 5.17 -5.44
CA LEU A 70 -1.50 6.62 -5.32
C LEU A 70 -1.66 7.37 -6.64
N SER A 71 -1.40 6.71 -7.76
CA SER A 71 -1.55 7.28 -9.11
C SER A 71 -1.78 6.18 -10.14
N GLU A 72 -1.93 6.54 -11.41
CA GLU A 72 -2.04 5.57 -12.52
C GLU A 72 -0.78 4.71 -12.69
N THR A 73 0.34 5.09 -12.07
CA THR A 73 1.64 4.43 -12.21
C THR A 73 2.31 4.12 -10.86
N SER A 74 1.61 4.25 -9.74
CA SER A 74 2.20 4.05 -8.41
C SER A 74 1.24 3.37 -7.47
N GLU A 75 1.66 2.21 -6.96
CA GLU A 75 0.98 1.38 -5.98
C GLU A 75 2.03 0.79 -5.01
N PRO A 76 2.55 1.61 -4.07
CA PRO A 76 3.42 1.14 -3.01
C PRO A 76 2.72 0.17 -2.05
N VAL A 77 3.50 -0.58 -1.29
CA VAL A 77 3.03 -1.40 -0.16
C VAL A 77 3.61 -0.85 1.15
N PRO A 78 3.01 0.22 1.72
CA PRO A 78 3.49 0.82 2.96
C PRO A 78 3.30 -0.11 4.16
N ASP A 79 4.14 0.05 5.18
CA ASP A 79 4.00 -0.69 6.43
C ASP A 79 2.70 -0.36 7.17
N LEU A 80 2.29 0.91 7.17
CA LEU A 80 1.08 1.37 7.84
C LEU A 80 0.54 2.64 7.18
N VAL A 81 -0.78 2.74 7.10
CA VAL A 81 -1.52 3.92 6.63
C VAL A 81 -2.67 4.21 7.58
N LEU A 82 -2.87 5.47 7.93
CA LEU A 82 -4.04 5.94 8.66
C LEU A 82 -5.07 6.48 7.67
N LEU A 83 -6.23 5.85 7.65
CA LEU A 83 -7.33 6.14 6.75
C LEU A 83 -8.44 6.88 7.49
N ARG A 84 -9.22 7.69 6.77
CA ARG A 84 -10.37 8.37 7.35
C ARG A 84 -11.49 7.36 7.60
N PRO A 85 -12.16 7.41 8.76
CA PRO A 85 -13.33 6.58 8.98
C PRO A 85 -14.48 6.96 8.03
N PRO A 86 -15.48 6.08 7.85
CA PRO A 86 -15.57 4.73 8.40
C PRO A 86 -14.83 3.67 7.55
N LEU A 87 -14.53 2.50 8.13
CA LEU A 87 -13.90 1.38 7.42
C LEU A 87 -14.72 0.94 6.20
N GLU A 88 -16.04 0.97 6.34
CA GLU A 88 -17.00 0.57 5.32
C GLU A 88 -16.92 1.43 4.05
N ALA A 89 -16.39 2.65 4.15
CA ALA A 89 -16.20 3.53 3.00
C ALA A 89 -15.18 2.98 1.98
N TYR A 90 -14.34 2.02 2.39
CA TYR A 90 -13.30 1.42 1.55
C TYR A 90 -13.71 0.08 0.92
N ARG A 91 -14.98 -0.34 1.03
CA ARG A 91 -15.45 -1.60 0.42
C ARG A 91 -15.33 -1.60 -1.10
N GLU A 92 -15.69 -0.48 -1.72
CA GLU A 92 -15.78 -0.34 -3.19
C GLU A 92 -14.80 0.74 -3.71
N ARG A 93 -13.98 1.33 -2.83
CA ARG A 93 -13.12 2.46 -3.15
C ARG A 93 -11.73 2.29 -2.55
N ASP A 94 -10.72 2.48 -3.41
CA ASP A 94 -9.33 2.54 -2.97
C ASP A 94 -9.01 3.81 -2.16
N PRO A 95 -8.19 3.70 -1.10
CA PRO A 95 -7.86 4.82 -0.22
C PRO A 95 -7.06 5.95 -0.90
N GLY A 96 -6.20 5.64 -1.88
CA GLY A 96 -5.19 6.60 -2.36
C GLY A 96 -5.65 7.64 -3.38
N LYS A 97 -6.91 7.62 -3.84
CA LYS A 97 -7.39 8.62 -4.83
C LYS A 97 -7.63 10.04 -4.28
N LYS A 98 -7.56 10.29 -2.96
CA LYS A 98 -7.80 11.62 -2.36
C LYS A 98 -7.50 11.71 -0.84
N LEU A 99 -6.32 11.26 -0.40
CA LEU A 99 -5.88 11.46 0.99
C LEU A 99 -4.65 12.36 1.04
N THR A 100 -4.83 13.63 0.65
CA THR A 100 -3.82 14.67 0.82
C THR A 100 -3.98 15.31 2.20
N TRP A 101 -3.09 14.94 3.12
CA TRP A 101 -2.52 15.85 4.10
C TRP A 101 -1.02 15.55 4.14
N TRP A 102 -0.26 16.28 3.33
CA TRP A 102 1.16 16.47 3.62
C TRP A 102 1.25 17.75 4.45
N VAL A 103 1.95 17.68 5.58
CA VAL A 103 2.44 18.86 6.29
C VAL A 103 3.53 19.51 5.45
#